data_AF-A0AAU1E6Z0-F1
#
_entry.id   AF-A0AAU1E6Z0-F1
#
_cell.length_a   1.000
_cell.length_b   1.000
_cell.length_c   1.000
_cell.angle_alpha   90.00
_cell.angle_beta   90.00
_cell.angle_gamma   90.00
#
_symmetry.space_group_name_H-M   'P 1'
#
loop_
_entity.id
_entity.type
_entity.pdbx_description
1 polymer ?
#
loop_
_entity_poly.entity_id
_entity_poly.type
_entity_poly.pdbx_seq_one_letter_code
_entity_poly.pdbx_strand_id
1 'polypeptide(L)'
;MDRGAIRRRLAVGVAVLAASAVLALVSPGSAQAASSSCSGRKVRTLSFSTGSVRIYRHGDYVCAVTVPKKPGARKWMSVSVQARGGRPVVDSGHFTRRAGPVTVHAGHRCVLFRGSVGSGSVNSGWILC
;
A
#
# COMPACT_ATOMS: atom_id res chain seq x y z
N MET A 1 51.50 60.68 -15.65
CA MET A 1 50.98 60.14 -16.93
C MET A 1 51.19 58.64 -16.87
N ASP A 2 50.24 57.73 -17.11
CA ASP A 2 49.38 57.59 -18.28
C ASP A 2 48.01 56.96 -17.95
N ARG A 3 46.94 57.72 -18.24
CA ARG A 3 45.56 57.24 -18.38
C ARG A 3 45.32 57.09 -19.88
N GLY A 4 45.37 55.88 -20.45
CA GLY A 4 45.23 55.78 -21.90
C GLY A 4 45.07 54.41 -22.55
N ALA A 5 45.16 53.30 -21.81
CA ALA A 5 44.99 51.97 -22.40
C ALA A 5 43.62 51.36 -22.03
N ILE A 6 42.56 51.91 -22.64
CA ILE A 6 41.62 51.07 -23.42
C ILE A 6 40.95 49.97 -22.57
N ARG A 7 40.07 50.27 -21.60
CA ARG A 7 38.67 50.71 -21.81
C ARG A 7 37.88 50.02 -22.96
N ARG A 8 38.32 48.85 -23.45
CA ARG A 8 37.68 48.18 -24.60
C ARG A 8 37.55 46.66 -24.50
N ARG A 9 37.51 46.08 -23.30
CA ARG A 9 37.03 44.68 -23.10
C ARG A 9 36.27 44.48 -21.79
N LEU A 10 35.62 45.52 -21.27
CA LEU A 10 34.46 45.34 -20.39
C LEU A 10 33.30 44.91 -21.30
N ALA A 11 33.00 43.61 -21.40
CA ALA A 11 31.65 43.12 -21.77
C ALA A 11 31.52 41.60 -21.96
N VAL A 12 32.60 40.81 -22.06
CA VAL A 12 32.44 39.38 -22.42
C VAL A 12 33.38 38.53 -21.59
N GLY A 13 32.83 37.79 -20.63
CA GLY A 13 33.60 36.95 -19.69
C GLY A 13 32.99 36.89 -18.29
N VAL A 14 31.85 37.53 -18.05
CA VAL A 14 30.87 37.01 -17.10
C VAL A 14 30.41 35.67 -17.65
N ALA A 15 30.96 34.58 -17.14
CA ALA A 15 30.24 33.31 -17.10
C ALA A 15 30.97 32.33 -16.19
N VAL A 16 30.63 32.41 -14.90
CA VAL A 16 30.41 31.22 -14.08
C VAL A 16 31.61 30.27 -14.02
N LEU A 17 32.60 30.63 -13.19
CA LEU A 17 33.35 29.62 -12.44
C LEU A 17 32.32 28.85 -11.60
N ALA A 18 31.81 27.79 -12.22
CA ALA A 18 30.79 26.91 -11.70
C ALA A 18 31.33 26.30 -10.41
N ALA A 19 30.90 26.89 -9.29
CA ALA A 19 30.91 26.23 -8.01
C ALA A 19 30.17 24.91 -8.21
N SER A 20 30.92 23.82 -8.30
CA SER A 20 30.41 22.45 -8.32
C SER A 20 29.82 22.12 -6.94
N ALA A 21 28.76 22.83 -6.56
CA ALA A 21 27.84 22.41 -5.53
C ALA A 21 27.07 21.24 -6.13
N VAL A 22 27.66 20.05 -6.05
CA VAL A 22 26.95 18.80 -6.31
C VAL A 22 25.87 18.71 -5.24
N LEU A 23 24.65 19.12 -5.57
CA LEU A 23 23.47 18.79 -4.78
C LEU A 23 23.34 17.27 -4.80
N ALA A 24 23.87 16.61 -3.77
CA ALA A 24 23.44 15.28 -3.42
C ALA A 24 21.97 15.39 -3.00
N LEU A 25 21.06 15.25 -3.96
CA LEU A 25 19.67 14.94 -3.72
C LEU A 25 19.65 13.59 -3.01
N VAL A 26 19.75 13.61 -1.69
CA VAL A 26 19.23 12.56 -0.83
C VAL A 26 17.72 12.63 -0.94
N SER A 27 17.20 12.16 -2.07
CA SER A 27 15.84 11.67 -2.11
C SER A 27 15.79 10.49 -1.15
N PRO A 28 14.93 10.49 -0.12
CA PRO A 28 14.51 9.23 0.45
C PRO A 28 13.81 8.51 -0.70
N GLY A 29 14.55 7.61 -1.35
CA GLY A 29 13.97 6.62 -2.23
C GLY A 29 13.08 5.75 -1.35
N SER A 30 11.84 6.17 -1.15
CA SER A 30 10.81 5.27 -0.68
C SER A 30 10.66 4.26 -1.81
N ALA A 31 11.43 3.19 -1.71
CA ALA A 31 11.15 1.96 -2.41
C ALA A 31 9.78 1.52 -1.90
N GLN A 32 8.71 2.01 -2.54
CA GLN A 32 7.39 1.43 -2.44
C GLN A 32 7.49 0.06 -3.12
N ALA A 33 8.07 -0.91 -2.41
CA ALA A 33 7.84 -2.31 -2.69
C ALA A 33 6.33 -2.46 -2.76
N ALA A 34 5.83 -2.81 -3.95
CA ALA A 34 4.41 -2.99 -4.21
C ALA A 34 3.80 -3.68 -3.00
N SER A 35 2.86 -3.00 -2.33
CA SER A 35 2.22 -3.42 -1.08
C SER A 35 1.35 -4.65 -1.38
N SER A 36 2.04 -5.75 -1.61
CA SER A 36 1.48 -7.07 -1.79
C SER A 36 0.94 -7.62 -0.44
N SER A 37 1.07 -6.80 0.61
CA SER A 37 0.68 -6.98 2.00
C SER A 37 -0.24 -5.83 2.41
N CYS A 38 -1.25 -6.11 3.23
CA CYS A 38 -1.98 -5.06 3.95
C CYS A 38 -1.02 -4.23 4.79
N SER A 39 -1.08 -2.90 4.65
CA SER A 39 -0.35 -1.97 5.52
C SER A 39 -1.00 -1.90 6.90
N GLY A 40 -0.20 -1.57 7.92
CA GLY A 40 -0.66 -1.35 9.29
C GLY A 40 -0.55 -2.54 10.22
N ARG A 41 -1.16 -2.42 11.40
CA ARG A 41 -1.10 -3.42 12.47
C ARG A 41 -2.14 -4.50 12.21
N LYS A 42 -1.73 -5.78 12.31
CA LYS A 42 -2.66 -6.91 12.33
C LYS A 42 -3.51 -6.84 13.60
N VAL A 43 -4.81 -6.62 13.47
CA VAL A 43 -5.74 -6.46 14.59
C VAL A 43 -6.51 -7.75 14.88
N ARG A 44 -6.73 -8.59 13.87
CA ARG A 44 -7.46 -9.85 14.04
C ARG A 44 -7.08 -10.89 13.00
N THR A 45 -7.36 -12.14 13.31
CA THR A 45 -7.27 -13.25 12.37
C THR A 45 -8.49 -14.14 12.56
N LEU A 46 -9.17 -14.43 11.46
CA LEU A 46 -10.36 -15.27 11.43
C LEU A 46 -9.99 -16.57 10.74
N SER A 47 -9.77 -17.63 11.52
CA SER A 47 -9.37 -18.94 11.00
C SER A 47 -10.60 -19.79 10.68
N PHE A 48 -10.50 -20.61 9.64
CA PHE A 48 -11.50 -21.60 9.25
C PHE A 48 -10.82 -22.85 8.67
N SER A 49 -11.63 -23.85 8.30
CA SER A 49 -11.15 -25.20 7.93
C SER A 49 -10.05 -25.20 6.84
N THR A 50 -10.20 -24.36 5.83
CA THR A 50 -9.33 -24.34 4.64
C THR A 50 -8.40 -23.12 4.56
N GLY A 51 -8.49 -22.16 5.50
CA GLY A 51 -7.73 -20.92 5.42
C GLY A 51 -7.92 -19.97 6.60
N SER A 52 -7.49 -18.74 6.40
CA SER A 52 -7.64 -17.66 7.38
C SER A 52 -7.82 -16.31 6.69
N VAL A 53 -8.62 -15.41 7.27
CA VAL A 53 -8.66 -13.99 6.91
C VAL A 53 -7.82 -13.21 7.89
N ARG A 54 -6.80 -12.51 7.41
CA ARG A 54 -5.94 -11.65 8.22
C ARG A 54 -6.40 -10.22 8.05
N ILE A 55 -6.71 -9.55 9.17
CA ILE A 55 -7.27 -8.20 9.19
C ILE A 55 -6.25 -7.24 9.79
N TYR A 56 -6.06 -6.13 9.11
CA TYR A 56 -5.09 -5.08 9.42
C TYR A 56 -5.82 -3.74 9.53
N ARG A 57 -5.35 -2.88 10.43
CA ARG A 57 -5.85 -1.51 10.58
C ARG A 57 -4.70 -0.52 10.49
N HIS A 58 -4.94 0.57 9.77
CA HIS A 58 -4.05 1.71 9.63
C HIS A 58 -4.88 3.00 9.63
N GLY A 59 -4.87 3.73 10.76
CA GLY A 59 -5.78 4.85 10.97
C GLY A 59 -7.24 4.41 10.81
N ASP A 60 -7.98 5.10 9.95
CA ASP A 60 -9.38 4.83 9.63
C ASP A 60 -9.60 3.80 8.53
N TYR A 61 -8.52 3.22 8.01
CA TYR A 61 -8.59 2.18 6.98
C TYR A 61 -8.43 0.80 7.59
N VAL A 62 -9.21 -0.14 7.05
CA VAL A 62 -9.09 -1.57 7.32
C VAL A 62 -8.70 -2.28 6.04
N CYS A 63 -7.79 -3.24 6.15
CA CYS A 63 -7.37 -4.08 5.05
C CYS A 63 -7.52 -5.56 5.43
N ALA A 64 -8.02 -6.36 4.50
CA ALA A 64 -8.15 -7.80 4.67
C ALA A 64 -7.51 -8.58 3.54
N VAL A 65 -7.00 -9.76 3.88
CA VAL A 65 -6.43 -10.73 2.96
C VAL A 65 -6.84 -12.13 3.39
N THR A 66 -7.31 -12.95 2.44
CA THR A 66 -7.61 -14.36 2.68
C THR A 66 -6.42 -15.21 2.24
N VAL A 67 -5.92 -16.05 3.14
CA VAL A 67 -4.76 -16.93 2.93
C VAL A 67 -5.19 -18.38 3.11
N PRO A 68 -4.87 -19.30 2.18
CA PRO A 68 -5.16 -20.72 2.33
C PRO A 68 -4.29 -21.34 3.42
N LYS A 69 -4.82 -22.34 4.12
CA LYS A 69 -4.08 -23.13 5.12
C LYS A 69 -2.96 -23.94 4.46
N LYS A 70 -3.22 -24.46 3.27
CA LYS A 70 -2.27 -25.21 2.44
C LYS A 70 -2.07 -24.45 1.11
N PRO A 71 -1.01 -23.64 0.97
CA PRO A 71 -0.70 -22.93 -0.27
C PRO A 71 -0.20 -23.91 -1.36
N GLY A 72 -0.13 -23.43 -2.61
CA GLY A 72 0.47 -24.16 -3.73
C GLY A 72 -0.52 -24.43 -4.86
N ALA A 73 -1.53 -25.28 -4.61
CA ALA A 73 -2.55 -25.55 -5.62
C ALA A 73 -3.41 -24.31 -5.90
N ARG A 74 -3.71 -24.08 -7.18
CA ARG A 74 -4.67 -23.05 -7.62
C ARG A 74 -6.05 -23.41 -7.06
N LYS A 75 -6.61 -22.53 -6.22
CA LYS A 75 -7.92 -22.72 -5.57
C LYS A 75 -8.75 -21.47 -5.71
N TRP A 76 -10.07 -21.64 -5.77
CA TRP A 76 -10.97 -20.51 -5.61
C TRP A 76 -10.77 -19.90 -4.23
N MET A 77 -10.58 -18.58 -4.17
CA MET A 77 -10.51 -17.83 -2.93
C MET A 77 -11.27 -16.52 -3.10
N SER A 78 -11.82 -16.02 -1.99
CA SER A 78 -12.39 -14.69 -1.96
C SER A 78 -12.09 -13.98 -0.64
N VAL A 79 -12.10 -12.66 -0.71
CA VAL A 79 -12.12 -11.76 0.43
C VAL A 79 -13.15 -10.68 0.17
N SER A 80 -13.97 -10.37 1.17
CA SER A 80 -14.92 -9.27 1.11
C SER A 80 -14.86 -8.46 2.39
N VAL A 81 -14.84 -7.14 2.23
CA VAL A 81 -14.81 -6.17 3.33
C VAL A 81 -15.93 -5.18 3.11
N GLN A 82 -16.74 -4.96 4.15
CA GLN A 82 -17.86 -4.04 4.11
C GLN A 82 -17.87 -3.19 5.37
N ALA A 83 -17.64 -1.88 5.23
CA ALA A 83 -17.96 -0.95 6.31
C ALA A 83 -19.48 -0.78 6.40
N ARG A 84 -20.03 -0.69 7.61
CA ARG A 84 -21.47 -0.55 7.82
C ARG A 84 -22.00 0.70 7.11
N GLY A 85 -23.13 0.56 6.41
CA GLY A 85 -23.69 1.62 5.57
C GLY A 85 -22.97 1.83 4.22
N GLY A 86 -21.94 1.03 3.91
CA GLY A 86 -21.24 1.04 2.63
C GLY A 86 -21.51 -0.22 1.80
N ARG A 87 -21.10 -0.17 0.52
CA ARG A 87 -21.10 -1.34 -0.36
C ARG A 87 -19.93 -2.26 -0.03
N PRO A 88 -20.12 -3.59 -0.13
CA PRO A 88 -19.02 -4.54 0.06
C PRO A 88 -18.02 -4.41 -1.08
N VAL A 89 -16.73 -4.35 -0.73
CA VAL A 89 -15.63 -4.50 -1.69
C VAL A 89 -15.20 -5.95 -1.67
N VAL A 90 -15.15 -6.58 -2.83
CA VAL A 90 -14.90 -8.02 -2.98
C VAL A 90 -13.74 -8.22 -3.95
N ASP A 91 -12.81 -9.10 -3.58
CA ASP A 91 -11.85 -9.70 -4.50
C ASP A 91 -12.05 -11.21 -4.48
N SER A 92 -12.26 -11.81 -5.65
CA SER A 92 -12.55 -13.23 -5.80
C SER A 92 -11.96 -13.79 -7.09
N GLY A 93 -11.50 -15.04 -7.03
CA GLY A 93 -10.82 -15.65 -8.17
C GLY A 93 -10.07 -16.92 -7.80
N HIS A 94 -9.41 -17.49 -8.80
CA HIS A 94 -8.53 -18.64 -8.63
C HIS A 94 -7.10 -18.17 -8.33
N PHE A 95 -6.65 -18.38 -7.10
CA PHE A 95 -5.34 -17.95 -6.62
C PHE A 95 -4.51 -19.13 -6.10
N THR A 96 -3.19 -18.98 -6.06
CA THR A 96 -2.27 -19.99 -5.49
C THR A 96 -1.79 -19.62 -4.08
N ARG A 97 -1.77 -18.32 -3.76
CA ARG A 97 -1.18 -17.77 -2.53
C ARG A 97 -2.18 -17.07 -1.62
N ARG A 98 -3.07 -16.24 -2.16
CA ARG A 98 -4.04 -15.43 -1.39
C ARG A 98 -5.05 -14.74 -2.31
N ALA A 99 -6.20 -14.34 -1.76
CA ALA A 99 -7.09 -13.32 -2.31
C ALA A 99 -6.93 -12.00 -1.52
N GLY A 100 -6.96 -10.87 -2.21
CA GLY A 100 -6.67 -9.53 -1.69
C GLY A 100 -5.25 -9.05 -2.01
N PRO A 101 -4.88 -7.85 -1.53
CA PRO A 101 -5.48 -7.11 -0.42
C PRO A 101 -6.74 -6.31 -0.82
N VAL A 102 -7.75 -6.29 0.06
CA VAL A 102 -8.91 -5.39 -0.05
C VAL A 102 -8.88 -4.40 1.09
N THR A 103 -8.84 -3.10 0.75
CA THR A 103 -8.80 -2.00 1.72
C THR A 103 -10.08 -1.17 1.63
N VAL A 104 -10.67 -0.85 2.78
CA VAL A 104 -11.88 -0.03 2.89
C VAL A 104 -11.67 1.03 3.96
N HIS A 105 -12.18 2.23 3.73
CA HIS A 105 -12.26 3.27 4.75
C HIS A 105 -13.41 2.95 5.72
N ALA A 106 -13.08 2.59 6.96
CA ALA A 106 -14.04 2.21 7.99
C ALA A 106 -14.40 3.38 8.92
N GLY A 107 -13.43 4.24 9.27
CA GLY A 107 -13.60 5.24 10.34
C GLY A 107 -13.93 4.55 11.67
N HIS A 108 -15.01 5.00 12.30
CA HIS A 108 -15.58 4.43 13.53
C HIS A 108 -16.74 3.45 13.28
N ARG A 109 -16.93 3.02 12.02
CA ARG A 109 -18.04 2.12 11.66
C ARG A 109 -17.61 0.68 11.86
N CYS A 110 -18.54 -0.13 12.35
CA CYS A 110 -18.37 -1.58 12.35
C CYS A 110 -18.12 -2.09 10.92
N VAL A 111 -17.28 -3.11 10.80
CA VAL A 111 -16.88 -3.70 9.53
C VAL A 111 -17.20 -5.19 9.53
N LEU A 112 -17.79 -5.65 8.43
CA LEU A 112 -18.03 -7.05 8.15
C LEU A 112 -16.97 -7.59 7.21
N PHE A 113 -16.39 -8.73 7.58
CA PHE A 113 -15.37 -9.44 6.82
C PHE A 113 -15.90 -10.82 6.44
N ARG A 114 -15.75 -11.17 5.16
CA ARG A 114 -15.96 -12.53 4.66
C ARG A 114 -14.71 -13.00 3.94
N GLY A 115 -14.45 -14.30 4.04
CA GLY A 115 -13.40 -14.92 3.24
C GLY A 115 -13.74 -16.36 2.92
N SER A 116 -13.23 -16.85 1.80
CA SER A 116 -13.39 -18.24 1.38
C SER A 116 -12.12 -18.77 0.74
N VAL A 117 -11.89 -20.08 0.91
CA VAL A 117 -10.84 -20.85 0.23
C VAL A 117 -11.41 -22.22 -0.08
N GLY A 118 -11.64 -22.53 -1.36
CA GLY A 118 -12.29 -23.78 -1.77
C GLY A 118 -13.66 -23.93 -1.08
N SER A 119 -13.87 -25.06 -0.41
CA SER A 119 -15.12 -25.37 0.30
C SER A 119 -15.27 -24.70 1.67
N GLY A 120 -14.21 -24.10 2.22
CA GLY A 120 -14.26 -23.45 3.53
C GLY A 120 -14.48 -21.95 3.41
N SER A 121 -15.24 -21.38 4.34
CA SER A 121 -15.51 -19.96 4.43
C SER A 121 -15.64 -19.48 5.87
N VAL A 122 -15.59 -18.16 6.04
CA VAL A 122 -15.80 -17.48 7.32
C VAL A 122 -16.56 -16.17 7.12
N ASN A 123 -17.38 -15.82 8.10
CA ASN A 123 -18.05 -14.53 8.22
C ASN A 123 -17.83 -14.01 9.64
N SER A 124 -17.28 -12.81 9.79
CA SER A 124 -17.01 -12.23 11.10
C SER A 124 -18.24 -11.68 11.82
N GLY A 125 -19.35 -11.48 11.10
CA GLY A 125 -20.36 -10.50 11.51
C GLY A 125 -19.79 -9.07 11.51
N TRP A 126 -20.49 -8.14 12.14
CA TRP A 126 -20.00 -6.78 12.33
C TRP A 126 -19.04 -6.72 13.51
N ILE A 127 -17.77 -6.41 13.24
CA ILE A 127 -16.71 -6.29 14.25
C ILE A 127 -15.94 -4.98 14.03
N LEU A 128 -15.01 -4.63 14.92
CA LEU A 128 -14.26 -3.36 14.83
C LEU A 128 -15.18 -2.13 14.82
N CYS A 129 -16.26 -2.22 15.61
CA CYS A 129 -16.82 -1.07 16.29
C CYS A 129 -15.84 -0.73 17.45
#